data_AF-A0A7X6KUU0-F1
#
_entry.id   AF-A0A7X6KUU0-F1
#
_cell.length_a   1.000
_cell.length_b   1.000
_cell.length_c   1.000
_cell.angle_alpha   90.00
_cell.angle_beta   90.00
_cell.angle_gamma   90.00
#
_symmetry.space_group_name_H-M   'P 1'
#
loop_
_entity.id
_entity.type
_entity.pdbx_description
1 polymer ?
#
loop_
_entity_poly.entity_id
_entity_poly.type
_entity_poly.pdbx_seq_one_letter_code
_entity_poly.pdbx_strand_id
1 'polypeptide(L)'
;MRTRVPAPAPHPDYGSWCAELLAAGDWHGLYQAAMRWRTAGGGSFTPDAWLMDVASALLHRQPTTAVHCCDLALTTWVERPADRLVLRHLRGVLIADHVGDPARALDDLTAAATDGPDWLRDRARADLDRVRAAAGRSRVRSPRVGPSPEFDPQHRSPVAPAEEPWPEDGARPAMWDLLAPLLAG
;
A
#
# COMPACT_ATOMS: atom_id res chain seq x y z
N MET A 1 9.16 1.13 37.17
CA MET A 1 7.92 0.75 36.46
C MET A 1 7.68 1.77 35.36
N ARG A 2 7.73 1.38 34.09
CA ARG A 2 7.36 2.27 32.97
C ARG A 2 5.84 2.30 32.92
N THR A 3 5.25 3.45 33.24
CA THR A 3 3.83 3.75 33.03
C THR A 3 3.55 3.57 31.54
N ARG A 4 2.75 2.56 31.19
CA ARG A 4 2.16 2.46 29.86
C ARG A 4 1.25 3.67 29.70
N VAL A 5 1.63 4.61 28.85
CA VAL A 5 0.73 5.67 28.41
C VAL A 5 -0.45 4.96 27.76
N PRO A 6 -1.70 5.16 28.24
CA PRO A 6 -2.87 4.57 27.61
C PRO A 6 -2.91 5.05 26.16
N ALA A 7 -3.24 4.15 25.24
CA ALA A 7 -3.40 4.53 23.84
C ALA A 7 -4.40 5.70 23.77
N PRO A 8 -4.08 6.80 23.06
CA PRO A 8 -5.04 7.87 22.87
C PRO A 8 -6.33 7.28 22.29
N ALA A 9 -7.48 7.83 22.69
CA ALA A 9 -8.77 7.42 22.15
C ALA A 9 -8.68 7.43 20.61
N PRO A 10 -9.30 6.45 19.92
CA PRO A 10 -9.30 6.43 18.47
C PRO A 10 -9.80 7.77 17.92
N HIS A 11 -9.10 8.31 16.91
CA HIS A 11 -9.64 9.44 16.17
C HIS A 11 -10.96 8.97 15.54
N PRO A 12 -12.07 9.74 15.63
CA PRO A 12 -13.38 9.29 15.17
C PRO A 12 -13.41 8.94 13.67
N ASP A 13 -12.46 9.48 12.90
CA ASP A 13 -12.23 9.11 11.49
C ASP A 13 -10.74 9.25 11.15
N TYR A 14 -10.02 8.13 11.02
CA TYR A 14 -8.62 8.12 10.61
C TYR A 14 -8.42 8.52 9.15
N GLY A 15 -9.39 8.26 8.27
CA GLY A 15 -9.31 8.60 6.85
C GLY A 15 -9.25 10.10 6.64
N SER A 16 -10.19 10.84 7.24
CA SER A 16 -10.20 12.30 7.18
C SER A 16 -8.92 12.91 7.78
N TRP A 17 -8.44 12.39 8.91
CA TRP A 17 -7.20 12.89 9.53
C TRP A 17 -5.97 12.68 8.62
N CYS A 18 -5.83 11.49 8.03
CA CYS A 18 -4.77 11.22 7.06
C CYS A 18 -4.87 12.12 5.82
N ALA A 19 -6.09 12.38 5.32
CA ALA A 19 -6.30 13.25 4.17
C ALA A 19 -5.84 14.70 4.44
N GLU A 20 -6.14 15.25 5.62
CA GLU A 20 -5.68 16.58 6.03
C GLU A 20 -4.15 16.67 6.12
N LEU A 21 -3.51 15.67 6.74
CA LEU A 21 -2.06 15.60 6.88
C LEU A 21 -1.35 15.44 5.53
N LEU A 22 -1.91 14.61 4.64
CA LEU A 22 -1.44 14.43 3.28
C LEU A 22 -1.54 15.74 2.48
N ALA A 23 -2.67 16.45 2.57
CA ALA A 23 -2.84 17.75 1.92
C ALA A 23 -1.86 18.81 2.44
N ALA A 24 -1.47 18.74 3.72
CA ALA A 24 -0.46 19.60 4.33
C ALA A 24 0.99 19.20 3.99
N GLY A 25 1.21 18.04 3.36
CA GLY A 25 2.54 17.49 3.11
C GLY A 25 3.30 17.07 4.38
N ASP A 26 2.59 16.88 5.50
CA ASP A 26 3.19 16.46 6.77
C ASP A 26 3.42 14.94 6.78
N TRP A 27 4.57 14.53 6.22
CA TRP A 27 4.94 13.12 6.17
C TRP A 27 4.99 12.48 7.56
N HIS A 28 5.46 13.20 8.59
CA HIS A 28 5.66 12.63 9.91
C HIS A 28 4.32 12.46 10.64
N GLY A 29 3.47 13.48 10.60
CA GLY A 29 2.10 13.39 11.10
C GLY A 29 1.32 12.27 10.41
N LEU A 30 1.43 12.17 9.07
CA LEU A 30 0.77 11.12 8.29
C LEU A 30 1.21 9.71 8.70
N TYR A 31 2.51 9.50 8.93
CA TYR A 31 3.03 8.23 9.44
C TYR A 31 2.43 7.87 10.81
N GLN A 32 2.38 8.85 11.73
CA GLN A 32 1.81 8.64 13.07
C GLN A 32 0.32 8.32 13.01
N ALA A 33 -0.44 9.01 12.15
CA ALA A 33 -1.85 8.77 11.93
C ALA A 33 -2.12 7.38 11.32
N ALA A 34 -1.40 7.01 10.26
CA ALA A 34 -1.52 5.71 9.61
C ALA A 34 -1.17 4.54 10.55
N MET A 35 -0.09 4.66 11.32
CA MET A 35 0.28 3.67 12.34
C MET A 35 -0.80 3.51 13.41
N ARG A 36 -1.43 4.59 13.87
CA ARG A 36 -2.54 4.53 14.83
C ARG A 36 -3.79 3.91 14.21
N TRP A 37 -4.08 4.23 12.95
CA TRP A 37 -5.19 3.60 12.23
C TRP A 37 -4.98 2.08 12.16
N ARG A 38 -3.78 1.63 11.82
CA ARG A 38 -3.43 0.21 11.79
C ARG A 38 -3.56 -0.48 13.14
N THR A 39 -3.05 0.15 14.20
CA THR A 39 -2.94 -0.50 15.53
C THR A 39 -4.18 -0.39 16.39
N ALA A 40 -4.89 0.73 16.33
CA ALA A 40 -6.04 1.03 17.19
C ALA A 40 -7.37 1.17 16.43
N GLY A 41 -7.33 1.46 15.13
CA GLY A 41 -8.52 1.66 14.29
C GLY A 41 -8.82 0.52 13.32
N GLY A 42 -8.23 -0.66 13.50
CA GLY A 42 -8.50 -1.85 12.66
C GLY A 42 -7.96 -1.78 11.22
N GLY A 43 -7.34 -0.66 10.80
CA GLY A 43 -6.93 -0.42 9.41
C GLY A 43 -5.81 -1.33 8.90
N SER A 44 -5.22 -2.18 9.75
CA SER A 44 -4.18 -3.12 9.32
C SER A 44 -4.67 -4.11 8.27
N PHE A 45 -5.95 -4.50 8.31
CA PHE A 45 -6.48 -5.57 7.48
C PHE A 45 -7.03 -5.08 6.13
N THR A 46 -7.04 -3.77 5.90
CA THR A 46 -7.57 -3.13 4.70
C THR A 46 -6.47 -2.30 4.01
N PRO A 47 -6.50 -2.12 2.68
CA PRO A 47 -5.49 -1.33 1.99
C PRO A 47 -5.36 0.13 2.47
N ASP A 48 -6.45 0.80 2.88
CA ASP A 48 -6.48 2.25 3.15
C ASP A 48 -5.35 2.77 4.07
N ALA A 49 -5.15 2.16 5.23
CA ALA A 49 -4.11 2.62 6.15
C ALA A 49 -2.70 2.40 5.60
N TRP A 50 -2.49 1.33 4.82
CA TRP A 50 -1.22 1.06 4.14
C TRP A 50 -0.94 2.04 3.01
N LEU A 51 -1.97 2.49 2.28
CA LEU A 51 -1.83 3.57 1.29
C LEU A 51 -1.29 4.85 1.92
N MET A 52 -1.66 5.14 3.17
CA MET A 52 -1.18 6.32 3.89
C MET A 52 0.26 6.17 4.41
N ASP A 53 0.66 4.98 4.83
CA ASP A 53 2.08 4.69 5.09
C ASP A 53 2.93 4.86 3.81
N VAL A 54 2.42 4.39 2.67
CA VAL A 54 3.06 4.60 1.35
C VAL A 54 3.16 6.09 1.01
N ALA A 55 2.07 6.84 1.15
CA ALA A 55 2.04 8.28 0.90
C ALA A 55 3.05 9.02 1.78
N SER A 56 3.10 8.69 3.08
CA SER A 56 4.09 9.25 4.01
C SER A 56 5.52 8.97 3.57
N ALA A 57 5.83 7.73 3.19
CA ALA A 57 7.15 7.37 2.69
C ALA A 57 7.53 8.13 1.40
N LEU A 58 6.58 8.32 0.47
CA LEU A 58 6.80 9.09 -0.75
C LEU A 58 7.03 10.59 -0.47
N LEU A 59 6.22 11.20 0.40
CA LEU A 59 6.44 12.59 0.85
C LEU A 59 7.82 12.77 1.49
N HIS A 60 8.29 11.75 2.21
CA HIS A 60 9.63 11.72 2.80
C HIS A 60 10.74 11.28 1.82
N ARG A 61 10.43 11.09 0.54
CA ARG A 61 11.36 10.66 -0.53
C ARG A 61 12.05 9.32 -0.24
N GLN A 62 11.32 8.39 0.35
CA GLN A 62 11.79 7.04 0.68
C GLN A 62 11.03 5.96 -0.11
N PRO A 63 11.30 5.82 -1.42
CA PRO A 63 10.54 4.90 -2.27
C PRO A 63 10.74 3.43 -1.91
N THR A 64 11.91 3.05 -1.39
CA THR A 64 12.14 1.70 -0.86
C THR A 64 11.32 1.42 0.39
N THR A 65 11.13 2.41 1.26
CA THR A 65 10.24 2.32 2.42
C THR A 65 8.78 2.18 1.97
N ALA A 66 8.35 2.90 0.93
CA ALA A 66 7.00 2.76 0.37
C ALA A 66 6.73 1.32 -0.13
N VAL A 67 7.69 0.72 -0.85
CA VAL A 67 7.61 -0.70 -1.25
C VAL A 67 7.57 -1.61 -0.02
N HIS A 68 8.41 -1.34 0.99
CA HIS A 68 8.42 -2.12 2.23
C HIS A 68 7.07 -2.09 2.97
N CYS A 69 6.36 -0.95 2.98
CA CYS A 69 5.02 -0.86 3.54
C CYS A 69 4.03 -1.79 2.80
N CYS A 70 4.11 -1.87 1.47
CA CYS A 70 3.31 -2.83 0.69
C CYS A 70 3.68 -4.28 1.03
N ASP A 71 4.98 -4.58 1.12
CA ASP A 71 5.46 -5.92 1.46
C ASP A 71 5.00 -6.36 2.85
N LEU A 72 5.03 -5.47 3.84
CA LEU A 72 4.55 -5.75 5.20
C LEU A 72 3.04 -6.02 5.21
N ALA A 73 2.26 -5.21 4.48
CA ALA A 73 0.82 -5.42 4.33
C ALA A 73 0.52 -6.80 3.71
N LEU A 74 1.19 -7.11 2.59
CA LEU A 74 1.01 -8.34 1.82
C LEU A 74 1.48 -9.59 2.57
N THR A 75 2.54 -9.50 3.36
CA THR A 75 3.06 -10.69 4.08
C THR A 75 2.18 -11.05 5.28
N THR A 76 1.70 -10.03 6.00
CA THR A 76 1.29 -10.19 7.40
C THR A 76 -0.18 -9.87 7.67
N TRP A 77 -0.79 -8.96 6.90
CA TRP A 77 -2.04 -8.33 7.33
C TRP A 77 -3.20 -8.44 6.34
N VAL A 78 -2.94 -8.30 5.04
CA VAL A 78 -3.98 -8.30 4.01
C VAL A 78 -4.06 -9.70 3.38
N GLU A 79 -5.01 -10.49 3.87
CA GLU A 79 -5.27 -11.86 3.41
C GLU A 79 -6.17 -11.90 2.17
N ARG A 80 -7.13 -10.96 2.07
CA ARG A 80 -8.22 -11.04 1.09
C ARG A 80 -7.70 -10.94 -0.35
N PRO A 81 -8.01 -11.89 -1.24
CA PRO A 81 -7.37 -11.98 -2.55
C PRO A 81 -7.45 -10.72 -3.42
N ALA A 82 -8.61 -10.05 -3.48
CA ALA A 82 -8.76 -8.90 -4.37
C ALA A 82 -8.09 -7.65 -3.80
N ASP A 83 -8.14 -7.41 -2.48
CA ASP A 83 -7.36 -6.35 -1.81
C ASP A 83 -5.86 -6.50 -2.04
N ARG A 84 -5.35 -7.74 -2.01
CA ARG A 84 -3.94 -8.03 -2.30
C ARG A 84 -3.57 -7.57 -3.70
N LEU A 85 -4.46 -7.72 -4.68
CA LEU A 85 -4.20 -7.27 -6.05
C LEU A 85 -4.16 -5.74 -6.17
N VAL A 86 -4.89 -5.01 -5.32
CA VAL A 86 -4.78 -3.55 -5.20
C VAL A 86 -3.39 -3.16 -4.70
N LEU A 87 -2.91 -3.81 -3.62
CA LEU A 87 -1.57 -3.55 -3.08
C LEU A 87 -0.45 -3.98 -4.04
N ARG A 88 -0.64 -5.08 -4.79
CA ARG A 88 0.31 -5.49 -5.83
C ARG A 88 0.38 -4.49 -6.97
N HIS A 89 -0.75 -3.96 -7.46
CA HIS A 89 -0.72 -2.87 -8.46
C HIS A 89 0.12 -1.68 -7.97
N LEU A 90 -0.17 -1.20 -6.75
CA LEU A 90 0.57 -0.10 -6.15
C LEU A 90 2.07 -0.40 -6.03
N ARG A 91 2.42 -1.58 -5.51
CA ARG A 91 3.80 -2.06 -5.40
C ARG A 91 4.50 -2.06 -6.76
N GLY A 92 3.83 -2.56 -7.80
CA GLY A 92 4.33 -2.57 -9.17
C GLY A 92 4.64 -1.16 -9.70
N VAL A 93 3.72 -0.21 -9.51
CA VAL A 93 3.94 1.21 -9.87
C VAL A 93 5.13 1.79 -9.11
N LEU A 94 5.21 1.57 -7.79
CA LEU A 94 6.32 2.04 -6.96
C LEU A 94 7.68 1.51 -7.43
N ILE A 95 7.74 0.21 -7.75
CA ILE A 95 8.97 -0.45 -8.21
C ILE A 95 9.40 0.11 -9.58
N ALA A 96 8.45 0.28 -10.51
CA ALA A 96 8.76 0.77 -11.84
C ALA A 96 9.19 2.24 -11.84
N ASP A 97 8.39 3.10 -11.19
CA ASP A 97 8.48 4.55 -11.40
C ASP A 97 9.38 5.22 -10.35
N HIS A 98 9.38 4.73 -9.11
CA HIS A 98 10.16 5.37 -8.04
C HIS A 98 11.45 4.62 -7.67
N VAL A 99 11.45 3.28 -7.73
CA VAL A 99 12.69 2.48 -7.51
C VAL A 99 13.51 2.34 -8.79
N GLY A 100 12.86 2.43 -9.96
CA GLY A 100 13.50 2.32 -11.26
C GLY A 100 13.88 0.90 -11.65
N ASP A 101 13.06 -0.10 -11.26
CA ASP A 101 13.22 -1.51 -11.65
C ASP A 101 11.97 -2.05 -12.38
N PRO A 102 11.65 -1.52 -13.59
CA PRO A 102 10.41 -1.84 -14.29
C PRO A 102 10.29 -3.33 -14.67
N ALA A 103 11.40 -4.05 -14.81
CA ALA A 103 11.35 -5.49 -15.07
C ALA A 103 10.74 -6.25 -13.87
N ARG A 104 11.04 -5.82 -12.64
CA ARG A 104 10.52 -6.47 -11.44
C ARG A 104 9.07 -6.14 -11.14
N ALA A 105 8.60 -4.99 -11.61
CA ALA A 105 7.20 -4.58 -11.48
C ALA A 105 6.21 -5.40 -12.33
N LEU A 106 6.69 -6.10 -13.37
CA LEU A 106 5.82 -6.77 -14.35
C LEU A 106 4.95 -7.86 -13.74
N ASP A 107 5.48 -8.65 -12.80
CA ASP A 107 4.73 -9.75 -12.17
C ASP A 107 3.52 -9.21 -11.38
N ASP A 108 3.70 -8.10 -10.68
CA ASP A 108 2.65 -7.47 -9.89
C ASP A 108 1.59 -6.78 -10.76
N LEU A 109 2.03 -6.02 -11.77
CA LEU A 109 1.12 -5.36 -12.69
C LEU A 109 0.34 -6.36 -13.56
N THR A 110 0.97 -7.48 -13.94
CA THR A 110 0.29 -8.56 -14.68
C THR A 110 -0.82 -9.20 -13.85
N ALA A 111 -0.55 -9.51 -12.58
CA ALA A 111 -1.55 -10.07 -11.68
C ALA A 111 -2.73 -9.10 -11.49
N ALA A 112 -2.45 -7.82 -11.22
CA ALA A 112 -3.51 -6.83 -11.05
C ALA A 112 -4.33 -6.57 -12.33
N ALA A 113 -3.69 -6.60 -13.50
CA ALA A 113 -4.35 -6.41 -14.80
C ALA A 113 -5.25 -7.60 -15.22
N THR A 114 -4.92 -8.80 -14.74
CA THR A 114 -5.62 -10.04 -15.10
C THR A 114 -6.74 -10.34 -14.12
N ASP A 115 -6.41 -10.37 -12.82
CA ASP A 115 -7.28 -10.90 -11.77
C ASP A 115 -7.80 -9.80 -10.83
N GLY A 116 -7.35 -8.56 -11.01
CA GLY A 116 -7.71 -7.44 -10.13
C GLY A 116 -9.21 -7.10 -10.16
N PRO A 117 -9.67 -6.30 -9.17
CA PRO A 117 -11.05 -5.84 -9.14
C PRO A 117 -11.38 -4.98 -10.36
N ASP A 118 -12.65 -5.02 -10.79
CA ASP A 118 -13.13 -4.42 -12.04
C ASP A 118 -12.70 -2.96 -12.22
N TRP A 119 -12.79 -2.15 -11.16
CA TRP A 119 -12.43 -0.73 -11.20
C TRP A 119 -10.93 -0.49 -11.42
N LEU A 120 -10.08 -1.46 -11.13
CA LEU A 120 -8.62 -1.34 -11.21
C LEU A 120 -8.07 -1.89 -12.54
N ARG A 121 -8.70 -2.91 -13.13
CA ARG A 121 -8.12 -3.69 -14.24
C ARG A 121 -7.68 -2.82 -15.42
N ASP A 122 -8.49 -1.85 -15.84
CA ASP A 122 -8.16 -1.01 -17.00
C ASP A 122 -6.94 -0.12 -16.72
N ARG A 123 -6.86 0.45 -15.51
CA ARG A 123 -5.68 1.21 -15.08
C ARG A 123 -4.45 0.31 -14.99
N ALA A 124 -4.58 -0.86 -14.39
CA ALA A 124 -3.49 -1.82 -14.26
C ALA A 124 -2.97 -2.30 -15.62
N ARG A 125 -3.84 -2.48 -16.62
CA ARG A 125 -3.45 -2.78 -18.01
C ARG A 125 -2.66 -1.64 -18.65
N ALA A 126 -3.12 -0.41 -18.50
CA ALA A 126 -2.42 0.76 -19.03
C ALA A 126 -1.02 0.91 -18.39
N ASP A 127 -0.91 0.72 -17.08
CA ASP A 127 0.37 0.72 -16.37
C ASP A 127 1.26 -0.45 -16.81
N LEU A 128 0.70 -1.65 -16.96
CA LEU A 128 1.42 -2.83 -17.44
C LEU A 128 2.03 -2.61 -18.83
N ASP A 129 1.28 -2.07 -19.78
CA ASP A 129 1.77 -1.83 -21.13
C ASP A 129 2.89 -0.77 -21.15
N ARG A 130 2.71 0.31 -20.38
CA ARG A 130 3.73 1.35 -20.20
C ARG A 130 5.01 0.77 -19.58
N VAL A 131 4.87 -0.02 -18.52
CA VAL A 131 6.01 -0.62 -17.78
C VAL A 131 6.69 -1.72 -18.60
N ARG A 132 5.96 -2.51 -19.40
CA ARG A 132 6.55 -3.45 -20.36
C ARG A 132 7.49 -2.75 -21.33
N ALA A 133 7.07 -1.62 -21.89
CA ALA A 133 7.92 -0.83 -22.79
C ALA A 133 9.16 -0.30 -22.06
N ALA A 134 9.03 0.16 -20.81
CA ALA A 134 10.15 0.62 -19.99
C ALA A 134 11.13 -0.53 -19.63
N ALA A 135 10.60 -1.70 -19.27
CA ALA A 135 11.38 -2.90 -18.97
C ALA A 135 12.25 -3.32 -20.17
N GLY A 136 11.70 -3.29 -21.38
CA GLY A 136 12.45 -3.60 -22.61
C GLY A 136 13.64 -2.66 -22.89
N ARG A 137 13.64 -1.45 -22.32
CA ARG A 137 14.75 -0.47 -22.44
C ARG A 137 15.64 -0.43 -21.19
N SER A 138 15.26 -1.12 -20.12
CA SER A 138 15.97 -1.06 -18.85
C SER A 138 17.37 -1.68 -18.95
N ARG A 139 18.33 -1.00 -18.34
CA ARG A 139 19.71 -1.49 -18.20
C ARG A 139 19.99 -2.11 -16.83
N VAL A 140 18.99 -2.17 -15.95
CA VAL A 140 19.11 -2.85 -14.65
C VAL A 140 19.43 -4.33 -14.89
N ARG A 141 20.46 -4.84 -14.21
CA ARG A 141 20.94 -6.23 -14.32
C ARG A 141 20.74 -7.03 -13.04
N SER A 142 20.75 -6.36 -11.90
CA SER A 142 20.51 -6.95 -10.59
C SER A 142 19.18 -6.42 -10.06
N PRO A 143 18.25 -7.30 -9.66
CA PRO A 143 16.98 -6.89 -9.07
C PRO A 143 17.20 -5.98 -7.87
N ARG A 144 16.48 -4.86 -7.80
CA ARG A 144 16.53 -3.92 -6.67
C ARG A 144 15.52 -4.28 -5.58
N VAL A 145 14.49 -5.05 -5.95
CA VAL A 145 13.40 -5.47 -5.09
C VAL A 145 13.14 -6.97 -5.26
N GLY A 146 12.77 -7.64 -4.18
CA GLY A 146 12.38 -9.06 -4.20
C GLY A 146 11.04 -9.32 -4.91
N PRO A 147 10.64 -10.60 -5.06
CA PRO A 147 9.27 -10.93 -5.47
C PRO A 147 8.25 -10.34 -4.50
N SER A 148 7.00 -10.15 -4.96
CA SER A 148 5.91 -9.86 -4.03
C SER A 148 5.79 -11.01 -3.02
N PRO A 149 5.65 -10.71 -1.73
CA PRO A 149 5.52 -11.75 -0.72
C PRO A 149 4.18 -12.46 -0.83
N GLU A 150 4.22 -13.76 -0.52
CA GLU A 150 3.01 -14.55 -0.29
C GLU A 150 2.45 -14.24 1.11
N PHE A 151 1.15 -14.43 1.28
CA PHE A 151 0.57 -14.34 2.62
C PHE A 151 1.05 -15.54 3.44
N ASP A 152 1.57 -15.26 4.63
CA ASP A 152 1.98 -16.31 5.56
C ASP A 152 1.11 -16.28 6.83
N PRO A 153 0.21 -17.26 7.01
CA PRO A 153 -0.62 -17.37 8.21
C PRO A 153 0.18 -17.47 9.51
N GLN A 154 1.45 -17.92 9.48
CA GLN A 154 2.32 -17.97 10.65
C GLN A 154 2.76 -16.59 11.13
N HIS A 155 2.81 -15.63 10.21
CA HIS A 155 3.10 -14.23 10.54
C HIS A 155 1.84 -13.46 10.98
N ARG A 156 0.66 -14.09 10.97
CA ARG A 156 -0.61 -13.44 11.35
C ARG A 156 -0.51 -12.86 12.76
N SER A 157 -0.79 -11.57 12.88
CA SER A 157 -0.90 -10.92 14.19
C SER A 157 -2.08 -11.51 14.98
N PRO A 158 -1.91 -11.80 16.29
CA PRO A 158 -2.99 -12.31 17.15
C PRO A 158 -4.05 -11.26 17.48
N VAL A 159 -3.85 -10.01 17.03
CA VAL A 159 -4.87 -8.96 17.13
C VAL A 159 -6.01 -9.36 16.19
N ALA A 160 -7.05 -9.97 16.74
CA ALA A 160 -8.27 -10.23 16.00
C ALA A 160 -8.83 -8.90 15.50
N PRO A 161 -9.32 -8.83 14.25
CA PRO A 161 -10.00 -7.63 13.80
C PRO A 161 -11.20 -7.36 14.70
N ALA A 162 -11.46 -6.09 15.01
CA ALA A 162 -12.78 -5.72 15.52
C ALA A 162 -13.82 -6.19 14.49
N GLU A 163 -14.96 -6.72 14.94
CA GLU A 163 -16.13 -6.99 14.10
C GLU A 163 -16.71 -5.65 13.60
N GLU A 164 -15.95 -4.93 12.78
CA GLU A 164 -16.44 -3.79 12.02
C GLU A 164 -16.86 -4.30 10.64
N PRO A 165 -17.92 -3.73 10.04
CA PRO A 165 -18.24 -4.05 8.67
C PRO A 165 -17.10 -3.56 7.78
N TRP A 166 -16.24 -4.47 7.34
CA TRP A 166 -15.22 -4.17 6.37
C TRP A 166 -15.84 -3.89 5.00
N PRO A 167 -15.24 -3.01 4.19
CA PRO A 167 -15.59 -2.92 2.78
C PRO A 167 -15.50 -4.30 2.10
N GLU A 168 -16.21 -4.49 0.99
CA GLU A 168 -16.09 -5.72 0.18
C GLU A 168 -14.63 -5.99 -0.22
N ASP A 169 -14.24 -7.26 -0.41
CA ASP A 169 -12.91 -7.61 -0.91
C ASP A 169 -12.67 -6.97 -2.28
N GLY A 170 -11.57 -6.22 -2.42
CA GLY A 170 -11.26 -5.51 -3.65
C GLY A 170 -12.09 -4.26 -3.88
N ALA A 171 -12.87 -3.80 -2.89
CA ALA A 171 -13.49 -2.49 -2.93
C ALA A 171 -12.42 -1.41 -3.15
N ARG A 172 -12.76 -0.37 -3.91
CA ARG A 172 -11.84 0.75 -4.13
C ARG A 172 -11.56 1.44 -2.78
N PRO A 173 -10.29 1.49 -2.32
CA PRO A 173 -9.95 2.16 -1.08
C PRO A 173 -10.34 3.64 -1.15
N ALA A 174 -10.92 4.18 -0.09
CA ALA A 174 -11.32 5.59 -0.03
C ALA A 174 -10.10 6.51 -0.23
N MET A 175 -8.92 6.09 0.27
CA MET A 175 -7.68 6.85 0.17
C MET A 175 -6.97 6.71 -1.19
N TRP A 176 -7.48 5.89 -2.12
CA TRP A 176 -6.83 5.62 -3.41
C TRP A 176 -6.58 6.89 -4.24
N ASP A 177 -7.60 7.74 -4.36
CA ASP A 177 -7.54 8.93 -5.19
C ASP A 177 -6.64 10.02 -4.61
N LEU A 178 -6.44 10.00 -3.29
CA LEU A 178 -5.52 10.89 -2.61
C LEU A 178 -4.06 10.50 -2.85
N LEU A 179 -3.77 9.22 -3.04
CA LEU A 179 -2.43 8.72 -3.33
C LEU A 179 -2.03 8.94 -4.80
N ALA A 180 -2.99 8.90 -5.72
CA ALA A 180 -2.73 8.94 -7.16
C ALA A 180 -1.79 10.07 -7.64
N PRO A 181 -1.86 11.32 -7.12
CA PRO A 181 -0.94 12.39 -7.49
C PRO A 181 0.52 12.10 -7.11
N LEU A 182 0.77 11.38 -6.02
CA LEU A 182 2.13 11.04 -5.56
C LEU A 182 2.78 9.95 -6.42
N LEU A 183 1.97 9.13 -7.10
CA LEU A 183 2.46 8.06 -7.99
C LEU A 183 2.86 8.56 -9.38
N ALA A 184 2.49 9.80 -9.72
CA ALA A 184 2.81 10.40 -11.02
C ALA A 184 4.11 11.21 -11.01
N GLY A 185 4.80 11.28 -9.85
CA GLY A 185 5.98 12.10 -9.61
C GLY A 185 7.31 11.46 -9.95
#